data_AF-A0A2V9QV91-F1
#
_entry.id   AF-A0A2V9QV91-F1
#
_cell.length_a   1.000
_cell.length_b   1.000
_cell.length_c   1.000
_cell.angle_alpha   90.00
_cell.angle_beta   90.00
_cell.angle_gamma   90.00
#
_symmetry.space_group_name_H-M   'P 1'
#
loop_
_entity.id
_entity.type
_entity.pdbx_description
1 polymer ?
#
loop_
_entity_poly.entity_id
_entity_poly.type
_entity_poly.pdbx_seq_one_letter_code
_entity_poly.pdbx_strand_id
1 'polypeptide(L)'
;MAIYRIRVKRAFTAFFLGILMAGIVSAQAVYQPKFKGDPAHSDSEAAALGYMRTFLRAQRIYKKKNSHYATSLMELTKTGSFTRRMANPDRGDYTVKFKAHKEKDTFEITMVPKQEDADHRSFFSDDQGKIRVDDQKEADENSPVLKAD
;
A
#
# COMPACT_ATOMS: atom_id res chain seq x y z
N MET A 1 -59.21 50.19 26.75
CA MET A 1 -57.84 50.74 26.62
C MET A 1 -56.99 50.21 27.77
N ALA A 2 -56.07 49.30 27.49
CA ALA A 2 -54.88 49.02 28.30
C ALA A 2 -54.00 48.03 27.52
N ILE A 3 -53.00 48.55 26.82
CA ILE A 3 -51.95 47.77 26.17
C ILE A 3 -50.82 47.68 27.20
N TYR A 4 -50.45 46.47 27.62
CA TYR A 4 -49.22 46.25 28.35
C TYR A 4 -48.34 45.26 27.60
N ARG A 5 -47.33 45.80 26.89
CA ARG A 5 -46.23 45.04 26.32
C ARG A 5 -45.21 44.80 27.43
N ILE A 6 -44.98 43.54 27.81
CA ILE A 6 -43.78 43.13 28.52
C ILE A 6 -42.99 42.21 27.59
N ARG A 7 -41.86 42.75 27.13
CA ARG A 7 -40.75 42.05 26.50
C ARG A 7 -39.85 41.64 27.65
N VAL A 8 -39.39 40.38 27.75
CA VAL A 8 -38.12 40.02 28.40
C VAL A 8 -37.78 38.52 28.26
N LYS A 9 -36.56 38.33 27.74
CA LYS A 9 -35.58 37.23 27.91
C LYS A 9 -35.81 35.87 27.25
N ARG A 10 -35.01 35.67 26.20
CA ARG A 10 -34.53 34.40 25.64
C ARG A 10 -34.12 33.44 26.78
N ALA A 11 -34.75 32.28 26.85
CA ALA A 11 -34.30 31.16 27.66
C ALA A 11 -33.55 30.19 26.73
N PHE A 12 -32.24 30.14 26.90
CA PHE A 12 -31.36 29.07 26.42
C PHE A 12 -31.69 27.83 27.27
N THR A 13 -32.27 26.80 26.67
CA THR A 13 -32.41 25.48 27.31
C THR A 13 -31.60 24.47 26.52
N ALA A 14 -30.52 24.02 27.17
CA ALA A 14 -29.65 22.94 26.74
C ALA A 14 -30.41 21.61 26.66
N PHE A 15 -30.18 20.84 25.60
CA PHE A 15 -30.47 19.42 25.56
C PHE A 15 -29.25 18.70 24.96
N PHE A 16 -28.27 18.46 25.82
CA PHE A 16 -27.18 17.52 25.62
C PHE A 16 -27.63 16.17 26.18
N LEU A 17 -27.93 15.18 25.33
CA LEU A 17 -27.79 13.76 25.70
C LEU A 17 -27.99 12.85 24.48
N GLY A 18 -27.02 11.95 24.25
CA GLY A 18 -27.22 10.76 23.41
C GLY A 18 -26.31 10.61 22.18
N ILE A 19 -25.02 10.91 22.28
CA ILE A 19 -24.05 10.40 21.30
C ILE A 19 -23.92 8.89 21.50
N LEU A 20 -24.71 8.13 20.77
CA LEU A 20 -24.51 6.70 20.57
C LEU A 20 -23.35 6.54 19.57
N MET A 21 -22.11 6.62 20.08
CA MET A 21 -20.93 6.13 19.37
C MET A 21 -21.02 4.60 19.30
N ALA A 22 -21.80 4.08 18.35
CA ALA A 22 -21.65 2.72 17.89
C ALA A 22 -20.31 2.67 17.14
N GLY A 23 -19.25 2.32 17.87
CA GLY A 23 -17.98 1.97 17.27
C GLY A 23 -18.22 0.84 16.28
N ILE A 24 -18.12 1.15 14.99
CA ILE A 24 -18.03 0.14 13.95
C ILE A 24 -16.65 -0.48 14.14
N VAL A 25 -16.57 -1.51 15.00
CA VAL A 25 -15.48 -2.47 14.95
C VAL A 25 -15.64 -3.16 13.61
N SER A 26 -14.85 -2.75 12.62
CA SER A 26 -14.70 -3.53 11.41
C SER A 26 -14.19 -4.91 11.82
N ALA A 27 -15.03 -5.94 11.70
CA ALA A 27 -14.56 -7.31 11.81
C ALA A 27 -13.55 -7.52 10.67
N GLN A 28 -12.26 -7.40 10.96
CA GLN A 28 -11.21 -7.79 10.04
C GLN A 28 -11.37 -9.30 9.84
N ALA A 29 -11.76 -9.70 8.62
CA ALA A 29 -11.87 -11.10 8.28
C ALA A 29 -10.47 -11.73 8.41
N VAL A 30 -10.37 -12.86 9.13
CA VAL A 30 -9.11 -13.60 9.25
C VAL A 30 -8.64 -14.01 7.86
N TYR A 31 -7.45 -13.52 7.47
CA TYR A 31 -6.88 -13.79 6.16
C TYR A 31 -6.73 -15.30 5.92
N GLN A 32 -7.10 -15.73 4.71
CA GLN A 32 -6.94 -17.11 4.25
C GLN A 32 -5.84 -17.15 3.18
N PRO A 33 -4.74 -17.89 3.40
CA PRO A 33 -3.69 -18.09 2.41
C PRO A 33 -4.26 -18.51 1.05
N LYS A 34 -3.85 -17.85 -0.03
CA LYS A 34 -4.41 -18.12 -1.37
C LYS A 34 -3.80 -19.37 -2.01
N PHE A 35 -2.68 -19.83 -1.49
CA PHE A 35 -1.98 -21.04 -1.92
C PHE A 35 -1.10 -21.57 -0.78
N LYS A 36 -0.57 -22.80 -0.95
CA LYS A 36 0.33 -23.41 0.04
C LYS A 36 1.63 -22.60 0.14
N GLY A 37 1.94 -22.10 1.34
CA GLY A 37 3.11 -21.26 1.61
C GLY A 37 2.96 -19.83 1.11
N ASP A 38 1.73 -19.31 1.05
CA ASP A 38 1.49 -17.88 0.87
C ASP A 38 1.96 -17.11 2.11
N PRO A 39 2.97 -16.25 2.00
CA PRO A 39 3.55 -15.58 3.16
C PRO A 39 2.80 -14.30 3.54
N ALA A 40 1.72 -13.94 2.85
CA ALA A 40 0.94 -12.74 3.13
C ALA A 40 0.16 -12.87 4.45
N HIS A 41 0.03 -11.76 5.17
CA HIS A 41 -0.81 -11.64 6.37
C HIS A 41 -2.20 -11.11 6.04
N SER A 42 -2.38 -10.48 4.88
CA SER A 42 -3.63 -9.86 4.46
C SER A 42 -3.83 -9.94 2.94
N ASP A 43 -5.06 -9.68 2.49
CA ASP A 43 -5.36 -9.58 1.06
C ASP A 43 -4.56 -8.47 0.38
N SER A 44 -4.32 -7.39 1.11
CA SER A 44 -3.56 -6.23 0.66
C SER A 44 -2.07 -6.57 0.52
N GLU A 45 -1.49 -7.31 1.47
CA GLU A 45 -0.14 -7.86 1.32
C GLU A 45 -0.04 -8.82 0.13
N ALA A 46 -1.01 -9.72 -0.03
CA ALA A 46 -1.02 -10.66 -1.16
C ALA A 46 -1.03 -9.90 -2.51
N ALA A 47 -1.80 -8.81 -2.60
CA ALA A 47 -1.81 -7.93 -3.76
C ALA A 47 -0.47 -7.19 -3.96
N ALA A 48 0.16 -6.71 -2.88
CA ALA A 48 1.46 -6.04 -2.93
C ALA A 48 2.57 -7.00 -3.40
N LEU A 49 2.60 -8.22 -2.88
CA LEU A 49 3.53 -9.27 -3.32
C LEU A 49 3.28 -9.68 -4.77
N GLY A 50 2.02 -9.77 -5.19
CA GLY A 50 1.66 -10.00 -6.59
C GLY A 50 2.18 -8.89 -7.52
N TYR A 51 2.08 -7.62 -7.09
CA TYR A 51 2.66 -6.49 -7.81
C TYR A 51 4.17 -6.59 -7.91
N MET A 52 4.88 -6.84 -6.80
CA MET A 52 6.34 -7.00 -6.77
C MET A 52 6.82 -8.07 -7.74
N ARG A 53 6.20 -9.26 -7.70
CA ARG A 53 6.53 -10.37 -8.62
C ARG A 53 6.33 -9.97 -10.09
N THR A 54 5.25 -9.24 -10.38
CA THR A 54 4.96 -8.77 -11.74
C THR A 54 5.95 -7.71 -12.21
N PHE A 55 6.29 -6.75 -11.35
CA PHE A 55 7.28 -5.72 -11.60
C PHE A 55 8.65 -6.33 -11.91
N LEU A 56 9.14 -7.26 -11.07
CA LEU A 56 10.42 -7.93 -11.27
C LEU A 56 10.45 -8.74 -12.58
N ARG A 57 9.35 -9.43 -12.91
CA ARG A 57 9.22 -10.13 -14.19
C ARG A 57 9.29 -9.14 -15.36
N ALA A 58 8.58 -8.02 -15.28
CA ALA A 58 8.61 -6.99 -16.31
C ALA A 58 10.01 -6.40 -16.48
N GLN A 59 10.74 -6.13 -15.38
CA GLN A 59 12.12 -5.66 -15.43
C GLN A 59 13.04 -6.64 -16.17
N ARG A 60 12.94 -7.94 -15.88
CA ARG A 60 13.74 -8.97 -16.60
C ARG A 60 13.41 -9.00 -18.10
N ILE A 61 12.13 -8.92 -18.47
CA ILE A 61 11.70 -8.90 -19.87
C ILE A 61 12.22 -7.64 -20.57
N TYR A 62 12.10 -6.49 -19.90
CA TYR A 62 12.58 -5.21 -20.41
C TYR A 62 14.09 -5.24 -20.63
N LYS A 63 14.87 -5.71 -19.64
CA LYS A 63 16.32 -5.86 -19.75
C LYS A 63 16.73 -6.80 -20.88
N LYS A 64 16.03 -7.93 -21.04
CA LYS A 64 16.29 -8.86 -22.16
C LYS A 64 16.11 -8.19 -23.53
N LYS A 65 15.17 -7.25 -23.67
CA LYS A 65 14.86 -6.58 -24.94
C LYS A 65 15.72 -5.34 -25.21
N ASN A 66 16.09 -4.60 -24.16
CA ASN A 66 16.74 -3.28 -24.28
C ASN A 66 18.19 -3.27 -23.78
N SER A 67 18.69 -4.38 -23.24
CA SER A 67 20.02 -4.52 -22.61
C SER A 67 20.27 -3.67 -21.36
N HIS A 68 19.25 -2.99 -20.84
CA HIS A 68 19.27 -2.23 -19.58
C HIS A 68 17.91 -2.35 -18.86
N TYR A 69 17.86 -2.10 -17.55
CA TYR A 69 16.59 -2.04 -16.81
C TYR A 69 15.77 -0.80 -17.17
N ALA A 70 14.45 -0.88 -16.94
CA ALA A 70 13.59 0.27 -17.12
C ALA A 70 13.92 1.35 -16.09
N THR A 71 13.81 2.61 -16.52
CA THR A 71 14.09 3.79 -15.71
C THR A 71 12.82 4.49 -15.22
N SER A 72 11.65 4.02 -15.65
CA SER A 72 10.34 4.46 -15.19
C SER A 72 9.33 3.30 -15.16
N LEU A 73 8.30 3.40 -14.32
CA LEU A 73 7.20 2.41 -14.31
C LEU A 73 6.45 2.35 -15.66
N MET A 74 6.40 3.48 -16.39
CA MET A 74 5.70 3.55 -17.67
C MET A 74 6.41 2.75 -18.77
N GLU A 75 7.73 2.68 -18.75
CA GLU A 75 8.51 1.88 -19.72
C GLU A 75 8.20 0.40 -19.65
N LEU A 76 7.90 -0.11 -18.44
CA LEU A 76 7.53 -1.49 -18.23
C LEU A 76 6.22 -1.87 -18.94
N THR A 77 5.37 -0.91 -19.29
CA THR A 77 4.12 -1.19 -20.01
C THR A 77 4.33 -1.85 -21.38
N LYS A 78 5.51 -1.69 -21.97
CA LYS A 78 5.91 -2.29 -23.25
C LYS A 78 6.28 -3.79 -23.13
N THR A 79 6.25 -4.34 -21.92
CA THR A 79 6.58 -5.75 -21.65
C THR A 79 5.39 -6.70 -21.77
N GLY A 80 4.16 -6.17 -21.80
CA GLY A 80 2.91 -6.93 -21.94
C GLY A 80 2.31 -7.41 -20.61
N SER A 81 3.12 -7.74 -19.61
CA SER A 81 2.63 -8.17 -18.28
C SER A 81 2.37 -7.01 -17.32
N PHE A 82 3.01 -5.87 -17.54
CA PHE A 82 2.82 -4.67 -16.72
C PHE A 82 1.86 -3.72 -17.44
N THR A 83 0.78 -3.30 -16.79
CA THR A 83 -0.24 -2.46 -17.43
C THR A 83 -0.03 -0.99 -17.09
N ARG A 84 -0.64 -0.08 -17.85
CA ARG A 84 -0.61 1.36 -17.54
C ARG A 84 -1.18 1.68 -16.14
N ARG A 85 -2.19 0.92 -15.67
CA ARG A 85 -2.73 1.03 -14.31
C ARG A 85 -1.69 0.66 -13.24
N MET A 86 -0.77 -0.25 -13.55
CA MET A 86 0.33 -0.63 -12.66
C MET A 86 1.43 0.42 -12.57
N ALA A 87 1.52 1.33 -13.55
CA ALA A 87 2.44 2.44 -13.50
C ALA A 87 2.00 3.58 -12.57
N ASN A 88 0.76 3.53 -12.04
CA ASN A 88 0.35 4.40 -10.94
C ASN A 88 0.97 3.89 -9.62
N PRO A 89 1.72 4.73 -8.89
CA PRO A 89 2.29 4.36 -7.60
C PRO A 89 1.27 4.04 -6.50
N ASP A 90 0.04 4.55 -6.58
CA ASP A 90 -1.01 4.21 -5.63
C ASP A 90 -1.58 2.81 -5.91
N ARG A 91 -1.41 1.90 -4.95
CA ARG A 91 -1.74 0.47 -5.05
C ARG A 91 -2.67 0.01 -3.93
N GLY A 92 -3.70 0.80 -3.61
CA GLY A 92 -4.65 0.46 -2.55
C GLY A 92 -4.08 0.83 -1.20
N ASP A 93 -3.82 -0.15 -0.34
CA ASP A 93 -3.24 0.08 0.99
C ASP A 93 -1.72 0.30 0.96
N TYR A 94 -1.13 0.28 -0.24
CA TYR A 94 0.30 0.47 -0.45
C TYR A 94 0.60 1.60 -1.43
N THR A 95 1.78 2.18 -1.26
CA THR A 95 2.40 3.10 -2.21
C THR A 95 3.69 2.49 -2.74
N VAL A 96 3.89 2.55 -4.05
CA VAL A 96 5.11 2.09 -4.73
C VAL A 96 6.13 3.22 -4.75
N LYS A 97 7.32 2.97 -4.21
CA LYS A 97 8.51 3.79 -4.45
C LYS A 97 9.42 3.05 -5.40
N PHE A 98 9.70 3.64 -6.56
CA PHE A 98 10.59 3.05 -7.55
C PHE A 98 11.73 4.03 -7.85
N LYS A 99 12.97 3.53 -7.76
CA LYS A 99 14.18 4.28 -8.04
C LYS A 99 15.05 3.52 -9.01
N ALA A 100 15.42 4.15 -10.11
CA ALA A 100 16.35 3.60 -11.09
C ALA A 100 17.73 4.23 -10.90
N HIS A 101 18.77 3.40 -10.91
CA HIS A 101 20.16 3.81 -10.81
C HIS A 101 20.84 3.63 -12.16
N LYS A 102 20.68 4.64 -13.04
CA LYS A 102 21.10 4.58 -14.45
C LYS A 102 22.58 4.26 -14.64
N GLU A 103 23.44 4.81 -13.78
CA GLU A 103 24.89 4.64 -13.87
C GLU A 103 25.33 3.20 -13.61
N LYS A 104 24.60 2.46 -12.76
CA LYS A 104 24.92 1.09 -12.37
C LYS A 104 24.09 0.05 -13.12
N ASP A 105 23.14 0.47 -13.94
CA ASP A 105 22.07 -0.37 -14.49
C ASP A 105 21.43 -1.26 -13.40
N THR A 106 20.99 -0.63 -12.31
CA THR A 106 20.25 -1.29 -11.22
C THR A 106 18.98 -0.51 -10.88
N PHE A 107 18.15 -1.10 -10.03
CA PHE A 107 16.94 -0.44 -9.53
C PHE A 107 16.62 -0.89 -8.11
N GLU A 108 15.77 -0.11 -7.46
CA GLU A 108 15.13 -0.43 -6.19
C GLU A 108 13.63 -0.22 -6.34
N ILE A 109 12.87 -1.10 -5.70
CA ILE A 109 11.43 -0.93 -5.54
C ILE A 109 11.02 -1.26 -4.11
N THR A 110 10.22 -0.39 -3.53
CA THR A 110 9.65 -0.55 -2.19
C THR A 110 8.14 -0.42 -2.24
N MET A 111 7.43 -1.36 -1.63
CA MET A 111 6.02 -1.25 -1.29
C MET A 111 5.93 -0.75 0.15
N VAL A 112 5.44 0.48 0.32
CA VAL A 112 5.29 1.11 1.63
C VAL A 112 3.81 1.08 2.00
N PRO A 113 3.44 0.48 3.15
CA PRO A 113 2.06 0.46 3.57
C PRO A 113 1.60 1.88 3.96
N LYS A 114 0.33 2.19 3.71
CA LYS A 114 -0.28 3.47 4.11
C LYS A 114 -0.71 3.48 5.58
N GLN A 115 -0.82 2.29 6.17
CA GLN A 115 -1.17 2.05 7.57
C GLN A 115 -0.05 1.23 8.20
N GLU A 116 0.38 1.64 9.39
CA GLU A 116 1.42 0.91 10.15
C GLU A 116 0.71 0.01 11.17
N ASP A 117 0.49 -1.25 10.78
CA ASP A 117 -0.17 -2.26 11.61
C ASP A 117 0.40 -3.67 11.33
N ALA A 118 -0.07 -4.67 12.07
CA ALA A 118 0.43 -6.04 11.98
C ALA A 118 0.07 -6.76 10.66
N ASP A 119 -0.88 -6.23 9.90
CA ASP A 119 -1.40 -6.81 8.67
C ASP A 119 -0.76 -6.19 7.42
N HIS A 120 0.11 -5.18 7.61
CA HIS A 120 0.73 -4.41 6.54
C HIS A 120 2.23 -4.21 6.73
N ARG A 121 3.04 -5.16 6.26
CA ARG A 121 4.51 -5.04 6.25
C ARG A 121 5.01 -4.31 5.02
N SER A 122 6.17 -3.67 5.13
CA SER A 122 6.86 -3.10 3.98
C SER A 122 7.61 -4.18 3.20
N PHE A 123 7.71 -4.02 1.88
CA PHE A 123 8.44 -4.95 1.01
C PHE A 123 9.46 -4.22 0.14
N PHE A 124 10.64 -4.80 -0.03
CA PHE A 124 11.71 -4.26 -0.85
C PHE A 124 12.22 -5.31 -1.85
N SER A 125 12.69 -4.86 -3.01
CA SER A 125 13.49 -5.67 -3.92
C SER A 125 14.37 -4.79 -4.80
N ASP A 126 15.46 -5.37 -5.27
CA ASP A 126 16.43 -4.76 -6.18
C ASP A 126 16.61 -5.63 -7.45
N ASP A 127 17.68 -5.39 -8.20
CA ASP A 127 18.08 -6.13 -9.40
C ASP A 127 18.40 -7.61 -9.14
N GLN A 128 18.67 -8.01 -7.90
CA GLN A 128 18.84 -9.41 -7.50
C GLN A 128 17.49 -10.16 -7.47
N GLY A 129 16.38 -9.42 -7.43
CA GLY A 129 15.02 -9.95 -7.52
C GLY A 129 14.57 -10.75 -6.30
N LYS A 130 15.25 -10.60 -5.16
CA LYS A 130 14.83 -11.15 -3.86
C LYS A 130 13.87 -10.17 -3.20
N ILE A 131 12.70 -10.65 -2.79
CA ILE A 131 11.77 -9.86 -1.99
C ILE A 131 12.22 -9.91 -0.54
N ARG A 132 12.42 -8.75 0.07
CA ARG A 132 12.71 -8.55 1.48
C ARG A 132 11.50 -7.92 2.16
N VAL A 133 11.38 -8.12 3.46
CA VAL A 133 10.21 -7.69 4.24
C VAL A 133 10.65 -7.08 5.57
N ASP A 134 9.92 -6.07 6.03
CA ASP A 134 10.12 -5.44 7.33
C ASP A 134 8.76 -5.04 7.91
N ASP A 135 8.52 -5.38 9.17
CA ASP A 135 7.28 -5.15 9.90
C ASP A 135 7.35 -3.93 10.84
N GLN A 136 8.53 -3.33 11.01
CA GLN A 136 8.76 -2.20 11.92
C GLN A 136 9.11 -0.91 11.18
N LYS A 137 9.71 -1.01 9.99
CA LYS A 137 10.14 0.13 9.19
C LYS A 137 9.92 -0.13 7.70
N GLU A 138 10.23 0.88 6.91
CA GLU A 138 10.35 0.71 5.46
C GLU A 138 11.44 -0.34 5.15
N ALA A 139 11.07 -1.35 4.37
CA ALA A 139 11.99 -2.42 4.02
C ALA A 139 13.11 -1.89 3.11
N ASP A 140 14.31 -2.43 3.32
CA ASP A 140 15.52 -2.05 2.61
C ASP A 140 16.39 -3.28 2.25
N GLU A 141 17.58 -3.04 1.70
CA GLU A 141 18.54 -4.08 1.31
C GLU A 141 19.03 -4.96 2.48
N ASN A 142 18.92 -4.46 3.72
CA ASN A 142 19.32 -5.15 4.95
C ASN A 142 18.14 -5.90 5.60
N SER A 143 16.91 -5.61 5.20
CA SER A 143 15.72 -6.32 5.67
C SER A 143 15.80 -7.82 5.33
N PRO A 144 15.22 -8.69 6.17
CA PRO A 144 15.24 -10.13 5.96
C PRO A 144 14.56 -10.52 4.65
N VAL A 145 15.09 -11.55 3.98
CA VAL A 145 14.46 -12.11 2.76
C VAL A 145 13.14 -12.75 3.15
N LEU A 146 12.07 -12.40 2.44
CA LEU A 146 10.76 -13.00 2.60
C LEU A 146 10.85 -14.49 2.23
N LYS A 147 10.58 -15.34 3.21
CA LYS A 147 10.47 -16.78 3.01
C LYS A 147 9.00 -17.14 2.79
N ALA A 148 8.77 -18.17 1.99
CA ALA A 148 7.48 -18.86 2.04
C ALA A 148 7.45 -19.67 3.33
N ASP A 149 6.38 -19.54 4.11
CA ASP A 149 6.13 -20.37 5.29
C ASP A 149 5.68 -21.79 4.92
#